data_AF-A0A1V9Z5A5-F1
#
_entry.id   AF-A0A1V9Z5A5-F1
#
_cell.length_a   1.000
_cell.length_b   1.000
_cell.length_c   1.000
_cell.angle_alpha   90.00
_cell.angle_beta   90.00
_cell.angle_gamma   90.00
#
_symmetry.space_group_name_H-M   'P 1'
#
loop_
_entity.id
_entity.type
_entity.pdbx_description
1 polymer ?
#
loop_
_entity_poly.entity_id
_entity_poly.type
_entity_poly.pdbx_seq_one_letter_code
_entity_poly.pdbx_strand_id
1 'polypeptide(L)'
;MWQVCAFKFVNQVFASFGATPSTPISQPLNDSLSGVLGSLIISAIMAAVGKWGLGWNWRWVIALGSLSIIAIDALVVFVTVWDVYRNQWFFNGVALAENVPSGIRFIVATYCAVEIADTGNEGATYGLITTVSNLASPFASVLYKYIDSFFSVSQVDIARDDSRVRWQVTFCFLISYAFKLMALVWLFMLPPQKEAMQELKKTGGRSKVAGGLLIAVFVVALAFSVTTNFMSIYPSTKCYRIAGGKGTVNGSCPK
;
A
#
# COMPACT_ATOMS: atom_id res chain seq x y z
N MET A 1 19.00 -8.87 -8.82
CA MET A 1 18.23 -9.09 -7.57
C MET A 1 17.98 -7.81 -6.77
N TRP A 2 19.02 -7.08 -6.35
CA TRP A 2 18.87 -5.88 -5.50
C TRP A 2 17.97 -4.80 -6.12
N GLN A 3 18.08 -4.53 -7.42
CA GLN A 3 17.24 -3.54 -8.12
C GLN A 3 15.74 -3.88 -8.03
N VAL A 4 15.39 -5.15 -8.18
CA VAL A 4 13.98 -5.59 -8.14
C VAL A 4 13.44 -5.53 -6.72
N CYS A 5 14.25 -5.89 -5.72
CA CYS A 5 13.88 -5.75 -4.32
C CYS A 5 13.69 -4.27 -3.95
N ALA A 6 14.58 -3.38 -4.39
CA ALA A 6 14.47 -1.94 -4.16
C ALA A 6 13.24 -1.34 -4.83
N PHE A 7 13.02 -1.65 -6.12
CA PHE A 7 11.81 -1.24 -6.83
C PHE A 7 10.56 -1.71 -6.10
N LYS A 8 10.51 -2.99 -5.69
CA LYS A 8 9.34 -3.55 -4.99
C LYS A 8 9.08 -2.85 -3.67
N PHE A 9 10.13 -2.62 -2.87
CA PHE A 9 9.99 -1.88 -1.61
C PHE A 9 9.45 -0.48 -1.87
N VAL A 10 10.11 0.30 -2.72
CA VAL A 10 9.74 1.70 -2.98
C VAL A 10 8.34 1.78 -3.57
N ASN A 11 8.07 1.05 -4.66
CA ASN A 11 6.76 1.05 -5.31
C ASN A 11 5.65 0.65 -4.34
N GLN A 12 5.87 -0.36 -3.49
CA GLN A 12 4.90 -0.78 -2.50
C GLN A 12 4.71 0.25 -1.38
N VAL A 13 5.76 0.95 -0.93
CA VAL A 13 5.63 2.03 0.07
C VAL A 13 4.71 3.14 -0.46
N PHE A 14 4.92 3.57 -1.70
CA PHE A 14 4.09 4.61 -2.33
C PHE A 14 2.68 4.10 -2.66
N ALA A 15 2.52 2.86 -3.10
CA ALA A 15 1.22 2.29 -3.45
C ALA A 15 0.35 1.94 -2.23
N SER A 16 0.97 1.61 -1.08
CA SER A 16 0.31 1.36 0.20
C SER A 16 0.09 2.63 1.03
N PHE A 17 0.39 3.81 0.48
CA PHE A 17 0.03 5.07 1.12
C PHE A 17 -1.50 5.19 1.18
N GLY A 18 -2.02 5.25 2.41
CA GLY A 18 -3.45 5.32 2.70
C GLY A 18 -3.83 6.66 3.30
N ALA A 19 -5.07 6.75 3.80
CA ALA A 19 -5.54 7.87 4.58
C ALA A 19 -6.24 7.33 5.82
N THR A 20 -5.92 7.84 7.01
CA THR A 20 -6.52 7.47 8.30
C THR A 20 -8.07 7.47 8.30
N PRO A 21 -8.77 8.43 7.65
CA PRO A 21 -10.23 8.39 7.56
C PRO A 21 -10.82 7.24 6.71
N SER A 22 -10.00 6.34 6.15
CA SER A 22 -10.48 5.23 5.32
C SER A 22 -11.03 4.04 6.10
N THR A 23 -10.97 4.02 7.45
CA THR A 23 -11.57 2.95 8.25
C THR A 23 -13.04 3.28 8.54
N PRO A 24 -14.01 2.64 7.84
CA PRO A 24 -15.40 2.86 8.16
C PRO A 24 -15.71 2.28 9.54
N ILE A 25 -16.70 2.86 10.22
CA ILE A 25 -17.33 2.22 11.38
C ILE A 25 -18.28 1.16 10.82
N SER A 26 -17.72 0.04 10.39
CA SER A 26 -18.46 -1.06 9.79
C SER A 26 -18.89 -2.08 10.85
N GLN A 27 -20.08 -2.65 10.67
CA GLN A 27 -20.50 -3.79 11.48
C GLN A 27 -19.59 -5.00 11.23
N PRO A 28 -19.22 -5.78 12.26
CA PRO A 28 -18.27 -6.89 12.14
C PRO A 28 -18.63 -7.94 11.10
N LEU A 29 -19.94 -8.15 10.86
CA LEU A 29 -20.43 -9.05 9.83
C LEU A 29 -20.07 -8.57 8.41
N ASN A 30 -20.20 -7.28 8.15
CA ASN A 30 -19.88 -6.72 6.84
C ASN A 30 -18.37 -6.74 6.58
N ASP A 31 -17.55 -6.52 7.61
CA ASP A 31 -16.09 -6.66 7.50
C ASP A 31 -15.68 -8.08 7.17
N SER A 32 -16.27 -9.06 7.87
CA SER A 32 -16.00 -10.47 7.63
C SER A 32 -16.39 -10.89 6.20
N LEU A 33 -17.58 -10.48 5.76
CA LEU A 33 -18.07 -10.79 4.41
C LEU A 33 -17.24 -10.10 3.33
N SER A 34 -16.86 -8.84 3.54
CA SER A 34 -15.98 -8.09 2.64
C SER A 34 -14.59 -8.72 2.55
N GLY A 35 -14.06 -9.24 3.66
CA GLY A 35 -12.78 -9.98 3.69
C GLY A 35 -12.82 -11.27 2.87
N VAL A 36 -13.90 -12.05 2.98
CA VAL A 36 -14.11 -13.28 2.19
C VAL A 36 -14.23 -12.94 0.70
N LEU A 37 -15.08 -11.97 0.36
CA LEU A 37 -15.26 -11.52 -1.03
C LEU A 37 -13.96 -10.97 -1.63
N GLY A 38 -13.22 -10.16 -0.87
CA GLY A 38 -11.92 -9.64 -1.28
C GLY A 38 -10.92 -10.77 -1.58
N SER A 39 -10.86 -11.79 -0.71
CA SER A 39 -9.99 -12.95 -0.91
C SER A 39 -10.36 -13.76 -2.17
N LEU A 40 -11.66 -13.91 -2.44
CA LEU A 40 -12.17 -14.54 -3.66
C LEU A 40 -11.82 -13.73 -4.91
N ILE A 41 -11.96 -12.40 -4.88
CA ILE A 41 -11.59 -11.50 -5.98
C ILE A 41 -10.11 -11.62 -6.30
N ILE A 42 -9.24 -11.56 -5.28
CA ILE A 42 -7.78 -11.73 -5.46
C ILE A 42 -7.50 -13.08 -6.12
N SER A 43 -8.07 -14.15 -5.59
CA SER A 43 -7.85 -15.52 -6.09
C SER A 43 -8.29 -15.67 -7.55
N ALA A 44 -9.47 -15.14 -7.90
CA ALA A 44 -10.02 -15.19 -9.25
C ALA A 44 -9.14 -14.41 -10.25
N ILE A 45 -8.65 -13.23 -9.85
CA ILE A 45 -7.80 -12.40 -10.69
C ILE A 45 -6.42 -13.01 -10.86
N MET A 46 -5.86 -13.58 -9.81
CA MET A 46 -4.62 -14.35 -9.93
C MET A 46 -4.79 -15.52 -10.91
N ALA A 47 -5.91 -16.25 -10.85
CA ALA A 47 -6.18 -17.32 -11.80
C ALA A 47 -6.33 -16.80 -13.25
N ALA A 48 -7.02 -15.67 -13.43
CA ALA A 48 -7.23 -15.06 -14.75
C ALA A 48 -5.92 -14.53 -15.35
N VAL A 49 -5.18 -13.71 -14.60
CA VAL A 49 -3.88 -13.18 -15.03
C VAL A 49 -2.87 -14.31 -15.22
N GLY A 50 -2.95 -15.36 -14.42
CA GLY A 50 -2.07 -16.52 -14.57
C GLY A 50 -2.32 -17.32 -15.85
N LYS A 51 -3.55 -17.34 -16.35
CA LYS A 51 -3.91 -18.00 -17.62
C LYS A 51 -3.69 -17.11 -18.84
N TRP A 52 -4.04 -15.83 -18.77
CA TRP A 52 -4.11 -14.94 -19.94
C TRP A 52 -3.09 -13.79 -19.91
N GLY A 53 -2.47 -13.51 -18.77
CA GLY A 53 -1.60 -12.35 -18.57
C GLY A 53 -0.11 -12.57 -18.85
N LEU A 54 0.30 -13.77 -19.28
CA LEU A 54 1.71 -14.09 -19.54
C LEU A 54 2.37 -13.19 -20.60
N GLY A 55 1.62 -12.78 -21.62
CA GLY A 55 2.10 -11.93 -22.71
C GLY A 55 1.82 -10.44 -22.51
N TRP A 56 1.24 -10.03 -21.38
CA TRP A 56 0.90 -8.63 -21.16
C TRP A 56 2.12 -7.81 -20.77
N ASN A 57 2.15 -6.55 -21.20
CA ASN A 57 3.14 -5.61 -20.71
C ASN A 57 2.78 -5.23 -19.26
N TRP A 58 3.56 -5.72 -18.31
CA TRP A 58 3.30 -5.60 -16.88
C TRP A 58 3.23 -4.14 -16.41
N ARG A 59 3.97 -3.24 -17.07
CA ARG A 59 3.90 -1.81 -16.78
C ARG A 59 2.51 -1.26 -17.07
N TRP A 60 1.98 -1.53 -18.25
CA TRP A 60 0.67 -1.00 -18.65
C TRP A 60 -0.46 -1.57 -17.81
N VAL A 61 -0.42 -2.86 -17.50
CA VAL A 61 -1.47 -3.50 -16.68
C VAL A 61 -1.48 -2.91 -15.27
N ILE A 62 -0.30 -2.72 -14.65
CA ILE A 62 -0.22 -2.10 -13.33
C ILE A 62 -0.64 -0.63 -13.40
N ALA A 63 -0.16 0.13 -14.40
CA ALA A 63 -0.46 1.56 -14.52
C ALA A 63 -1.95 1.80 -14.74
N LEU A 64 -2.56 1.15 -15.73
CA LEU A 64 -3.99 1.29 -16.04
C LEU A 64 -4.85 0.80 -14.87
N GLY A 65 -4.52 -0.35 -14.27
CA GLY A 65 -5.26 -0.85 -13.12
C GLY A 65 -5.20 0.10 -11.92
N SER A 66 -4.05 0.72 -11.67
CA SER A 66 -3.86 1.71 -10.60
C SER A 66 -4.62 3.00 -10.87
N LEU A 67 -4.55 3.53 -12.10
CA LEU A 67 -5.22 4.77 -12.46
C LEU A 67 -6.74 4.61 -12.42
N SER A 68 -7.25 3.50 -12.96
CA SER A 68 -8.69 3.20 -12.95
C SER A 68 -9.23 3.11 -11.52
N ILE A 69 -8.51 2.42 -10.63
CA ILE A 69 -8.99 2.31 -9.24
C ILE A 69 -8.89 3.62 -8.48
N ILE A 70 -7.82 4.40 -8.68
CA ILE A 70 -7.67 5.72 -8.04
C ILE A 70 -8.80 6.65 -8.50
N ALA A 71 -9.18 6.60 -9.77
CA ALA A 71 -10.29 7.39 -10.30
C ALA A 71 -11.63 6.97 -9.69
N ILE A 72 -11.92 5.67 -9.62
CA ILE A 72 -13.15 5.15 -9.01
C ILE A 72 -13.20 5.49 -7.51
N ASP A 73 -12.10 5.28 -6.79
CA ASP A 73 -12.00 5.56 -5.37
C ASP A 73 -12.16 7.06 -5.08
N ALA A 74 -11.48 7.93 -5.81
CA ALA A 74 -11.64 9.37 -5.68
C ALA A 74 -13.10 9.82 -5.88
N LEU A 75 -13.78 9.30 -6.91
CA LEU A 75 -15.18 9.63 -7.15
C LEU A 75 -16.08 9.23 -5.98
N VAL A 76 -15.96 7.98 -5.51
CA VAL A 76 -16.80 7.45 -4.43
C VAL A 76 -16.49 8.14 -3.10
N VAL A 77 -15.21 8.32 -2.76
CA VAL A 77 -14.78 8.98 -1.53
C VAL A 77 -15.26 10.41 -1.50
N PHE A 78 -15.09 11.20 -2.58
CA PHE A 78 -15.55 12.59 -2.58
C PHE A 78 -17.08 12.71 -2.54
N VAL A 79 -17.82 11.87 -3.25
CA VAL A 79 -19.30 11.80 -3.15
C VAL A 79 -19.75 11.48 -1.72
N THR A 80 -19.00 10.61 -1.03
CA THR A 80 -19.29 10.20 0.36
C THR A 80 -18.94 11.30 1.37
N VAL A 81 -17.77 11.93 1.23
CA VAL A 81 -17.29 13.00 2.13
C VAL A 81 -18.20 14.22 2.05
N TRP A 82 -18.64 14.61 0.85
CA TRP A 82 -19.50 15.77 0.61
C TRP A 82 -21.00 15.49 0.79
N ASP A 83 -21.37 14.32 1.33
CA ASP A 83 -22.73 13.99 1.74
C ASP A 83 -23.76 13.94 0.60
N VAL A 84 -23.33 13.55 -0.60
CA VAL A 84 -24.24 13.34 -1.74
C VAL A 84 -24.89 11.96 -1.66
N TYR A 85 -24.11 10.92 -1.36
CA TYR A 85 -24.60 9.56 -1.14
C TYR A 85 -23.69 8.81 -0.17
N ARG A 86 -24.21 8.45 1.02
CA ARG A 86 -23.47 7.73 2.06
C ARG A 86 -24.11 6.36 2.31
N ASN A 87 -23.51 5.31 1.77
CA ASN A 87 -23.90 3.94 2.02
C ASN A 87 -22.65 3.08 2.30
N GLN A 88 -22.69 2.28 3.37
CA GLN A 88 -21.59 1.42 3.77
C GLN A 88 -21.17 0.45 2.65
N TRP A 89 -22.13 -0.09 1.89
CA TRP A 89 -21.84 -0.97 0.75
C TRP A 89 -21.27 -0.22 -0.46
N PHE A 90 -21.62 1.06 -0.61
CA PHE A 90 -21.07 1.91 -1.65
C PHE A 90 -19.59 2.18 -1.40
N PHE A 91 -19.21 2.47 -0.15
CA PHE A 91 -17.81 2.63 0.26
C PHE A 91 -17.05 1.29 0.25
N ASN A 92 -17.63 0.22 0.81
CA ASN A 92 -17.01 -1.11 0.83
C ASN A 92 -16.81 -1.68 -0.57
N GLY A 93 -17.70 -1.38 -1.52
CA GLY A 93 -17.56 -1.81 -2.92
C GLY A 93 -16.25 -1.34 -3.54
N VAL A 94 -15.76 -0.16 -3.18
CA VAL A 94 -14.48 0.36 -3.65
C VAL A 94 -13.30 -0.35 -3.01
N ALA A 95 -13.36 -0.59 -1.70
CA ALA A 95 -12.35 -1.40 -1.02
C ALA A 95 -12.26 -2.82 -1.63
N LEU A 96 -13.41 -3.39 -2.04
CA LEU A 96 -13.44 -4.65 -2.79
C LEU A 96 -12.81 -4.52 -4.18
N ALA A 97 -13.07 -3.42 -4.90
CA ALA A 97 -12.47 -3.15 -6.20
C ALA A 97 -10.95 -2.92 -6.12
N GLU A 98 -10.40 -2.39 -5.02
CA GLU A 98 -8.95 -2.25 -4.79
C GLU A 98 -8.21 -3.60 -4.75
N ASN A 99 -8.90 -4.69 -4.41
CA ASN A 99 -8.32 -6.03 -4.45
C ASN A 99 -7.95 -6.46 -5.88
N VAL A 100 -8.58 -5.88 -6.90
CA VAL A 100 -8.31 -6.19 -8.31
C VAL A 100 -6.87 -5.82 -8.70
N PRO A 101 -6.46 -4.53 -8.67
CA PRO A 101 -5.09 -4.15 -8.97
C PRO A 101 -4.09 -4.70 -7.94
N SER A 102 -4.49 -4.92 -6.69
CA SER A 102 -3.65 -5.58 -5.69
C SER A 102 -3.26 -7.00 -6.13
N GLY A 103 -4.23 -7.80 -6.56
CA GLY A 103 -3.99 -9.16 -7.07
C GLY A 103 -3.10 -9.19 -8.32
N ILE A 104 -3.30 -8.25 -9.25
CA ILE A 104 -2.43 -8.09 -10.44
C ILE A 104 -0.98 -7.78 -10.02
N ARG A 105 -0.79 -6.80 -9.12
CA ARG A 105 0.55 -6.42 -8.64
C ARG A 105 1.23 -7.59 -7.93
N PHE A 106 0.47 -8.36 -7.16
CA PHE A 106 0.97 -9.54 -6.44
C PHE A 106 1.44 -10.63 -7.41
N ILE A 107 0.61 -11.06 -8.37
CA ILE A 107 1.01 -12.13 -9.30
C ILE A 107 2.18 -11.72 -10.21
N VAL A 108 2.20 -10.47 -10.68
CA VAL A 108 3.34 -9.93 -11.45
C VAL A 108 4.61 -9.91 -10.58
N ALA A 109 4.50 -9.57 -9.29
CA ALA A 109 5.62 -9.65 -8.36
C ALA A 109 6.19 -11.07 -8.26
N THR A 110 5.30 -12.05 -8.12
CA THR A 110 5.65 -13.47 -8.03
C THR A 110 6.35 -13.94 -9.31
N TYR A 111 5.86 -13.56 -10.49
CA TYR A 111 6.53 -13.88 -11.75
C TYR A 111 7.92 -13.25 -11.84
N CYS A 112 8.08 -11.97 -11.50
CA CYS A 112 9.41 -11.37 -11.46
C CYS A 112 10.34 -12.10 -10.49
N ALA A 113 9.85 -12.51 -9.33
CA ALA A 113 10.65 -13.20 -8.32
C ALA A 113 11.18 -14.56 -8.81
N VAL A 114 10.32 -15.36 -9.44
CA VAL A 114 10.69 -16.68 -9.97
C VAL A 114 11.66 -16.56 -11.15
N GLU A 115 11.44 -15.62 -12.08
CA GLU A 115 12.32 -15.45 -13.24
C GLU A 115 13.74 -15.02 -12.84
N ILE A 116 13.87 -14.22 -11.77
CA ILE A 116 15.17 -13.74 -11.25
C ILE A 116 15.91 -14.83 -10.48
N ALA A 117 15.20 -15.75 -9.85
CA ALA A 117 15.82 -16.74 -8.99
C ALA A 117 16.70 -17.72 -9.78
N ASP A 118 17.84 -18.07 -9.21
CA ASP A 118 18.68 -19.14 -9.75
C ASP A 118 18.13 -20.50 -9.33
N THR A 119 18.33 -21.51 -10.16
CA THR A 119 17.90 -22.89 -9.91
C THR A 119 18.46 -23.37 -8.57
N GLY A 120 17.58 -23.82 -7.68
CA GLY A 120 17.94 -24.26 -6.32
C GLY A 120 17.82 -23.20 -5.23
N ASN A 121 17.61 -21.91 -5.57
CA ASN A 121 17.39 -20.83 -4.59
C ASN A 121 16.09 -20.02 -4.84
N GLU A 122 15.12 -20.63 -5.52
CA GLU A 122 13.84 -20.03 -5.88
C GLU A 122 13.02 -19.65 -4.65
N GLY A 123 12.96 -20.55 -3.67
CA GLY A 123 12.23 -20.31 -2.42
C GLY A 123 12.78 -19.13 -1.62
N ALA A 124 14.10 -19.02 -1.46
CA ALA A 124 14.69 -17.92 -0.70
C ALA A 124 14.55 -16.57 -1.43
N THR A 125 14.69 -16.57 -2.75
CA THR A 125 14.50 -15.36 -3.58
C THR A 125 13.06 -14.86 -3.51
N TYR A 126 12.10 -15.78 -3.63
CA TYR A 126 10.69 -15.47 -3.47
C TYR A 126 10.35 -14.98 -2.06
N GLY A 127 10.87 -15.67 -1.03
CA GLY A 127 10.68 -15.28 0.37
C GLY A 127 11.22 -13.89 0.68
N LEU A 128 12.42 -13.55 0.17
CA LEU A 128 13.01 -12.22 0.33
C LEU A 128 12.16 -11.14 -0.36
N ILE A 129 11.76 -11.34 -1.61
CA ILE A 129 10.96 -10.35 -2.35
C ILE A 129 9.59 -10.15 -1.68
N THR A 130 8.98 -11.22 -1.19
CA THR A 130 7.70 -11.20 -0.51
C THR A 130 7.79 -10.48 0.83
N THR A 131 8.81 -10.77 1.65
CA THR A 131 9.03 -10.10 2.94
C THR A 131 9.33 -8.62 2.77
N VAL A 132 10.15 -8.25 1.77
CA VAL A 132 10.42 -6.85 1.40
C VAL A 132 9.14 -6.12 1.02
N SER A 133 8.26 -6.75 0.24
CA SER A 133 6.99 -6.16 -0.17
C SER A 133 6.02 -6.03 1.02
N ASN A 134 5.91 -7.04 1.87
CA ASN A 134 5.02 -7.02 3.03
C ASN A 134 5.45 -5.99 4.08
N LEU A 135 6.75 -5.71 4.21
CA LEU A 135 7.25 -4.67 5.12
C LEU A 135 6.94 -3.24 4.66
N ALA A 136 6.84 -3.03 3.36
CA ALA A 136 6.55 -1.70 2.82
C ALA A 136 5.18 -1.18 3.27
N SER A 137 4.19 -2.06 3.49
CA SER A 137 2.85 -1.70 3.95
C SER A 137 2.83 -1.04 5.34
N PRO A 138 3.34 -1.68 6.41
CA PRO A 138 3.34 -1.04 7.73
C PRO A 138 4.28 0.17 7.77
N PHE A 139 5.37 0.19 7.00
CA PHE A 139 6.21 1.38 6.86
C PHE A 139 5.45 2.56 6.24
N ALA A 140 4.72 2.34 5.14
CA ALA A 140 3.82 3.33 4.54
C ALA A 140 2.76 3.80 5.55
N SER A 141 2.27 2.89 6.40
CA SER A 141 1.30 3.22 7.44
C SER A 141 1.79 4.22 8.46
N VAL A 142 3.06 4.13 8.86
CA VAL A 142 3.65 5.10 9.76
C VAL A 142 3.76 6.46 9.09
N LEU A 143 4.18 6.49 7.82
CA LEU A 143 4.34 7.73 7.07
C LEU A 143 3.01 8.47 6.88
N TYR A 144 1.95 7.79 6.42
CA TYR A 144 0.67 8.46 6.23
C TYR A 144 0.03 8.84 7.55
N LYS A 145 0.12 8.00 8.60
CA LYS A 145 -0.37 8.36 9.95
C LYS A 145 0.35 9.57 10.53
N TYR A 146 1.65 9.69 10.27
CA TYR A 146 2.43 10.85 10.69
C TYR A 146 1.94 12.13 9.97
N ILE A 147 1.70 12.08 8.67
CA ILE A 147 1.15 13.23 7.92
C ILE A 147 -0.27 13.55 8.39
N ASP A 148 -1.13 12.54 8.52
CA ASP A 148 -2.51 12.69 8.95
C ASP A 148 -2.61 13.22 10.38
N SER A 149 -1.60 12.99 11.23
CA SER A 149 -1.56 13.51 12.61
C SER A 149 -1.60 15.03 12.72
N PHE A 150 -1.28 15.75 11.64
CA PHE A 150 -1.37 17.20 11.56
C PHE A 150 -2.79 17.70 11.21
N PHE A 151 -3.68 16.81 10.78
CA PHE A 151 -5.05 17.12 10.40
C PHE A 151 -6.04 16.62 11.49
N SER A 152 -7.19 17.29 11.66
CA SER A 152 -8.25 16.82 12.57
C SER A 152 -9.15 15.79 11.87
N VAL A 153 -8.61 14.59 11.72
CA VAL A 153 -9.23 13.43 11.04
C VAL A 153 -9.51 12.27 12.01
N SER A 154 -9.60 12.54 13.32
CA SER A 154 -10.00 11.49 14.26
C SER A 154 -11.47 11.14 14.08
N GLN A 155 -11.86 9.92 14.45
CA GLN A 155 -13.26 9.47 14.37
C GLN A 155 -14.24 10.42 15.09
N VAL A 156 -13.81 11.03 16.20
CA VAL A 156 -14.58 12.05 16.93
C VAL A 156 -14.76 13.34 16.12
N ASP A 157 -13.75 13.75 15.35
CA ASP A 157 -13.82 14.94 14.49
C ASP A 157 -14.71 14.64 13.27
N ILE A 158 -14.55 13.46 12.67
CA ILE A 158 -15.37 12.99 11.54
C ILE A 158 -16.85 12.92 11.94
N ALA A 159 -17.15 12.46 13.17
CA ALA A 159 -18.52 12.41 13.69
C ALA A 159 -19.18 13.78 13.89
N ARG A 160 -18.41 14.87 13.99
CA ARG A 160 -18.96 16.24 14.05
C ARG A 160 -19.44 16.73 12.68
N ASP A 161 -18.98 16.12 11.59
CA ASP A 161 -19.37 16.39 10.20
C ASP A 161 -19.33 17.87 9.77
N ASP A 162 -18.44 18.67 10.36
CA ASP A 162 -18.24 20.07 10.01
C ASP A 162 -17.59 20.25 8.62
N SER A 163 -17.92 21.34 7.93
CA SER A 163 -17.29 21.72 6.65
C SER A 163 -15.75 21.73 6.72
N ARG A 164 -15.18 22.19 7.85
CA ARG A 164 -13.73 22.19 8.07
C ARG A 164 -13.14 20.78 8.12
N VAL A 165 -13.84 19.84 8.73
CA VAL A 165 -13.39 18.44 8.83
C VAL A 165 -13.49 17.77 7.46
N ARG A 166 -14.57 18.01 6.71
CA ARG A 166 -14.73 17.51 5.33
C ARG A 166 -13.57 17.95 4.41
N TRP A 167 -13.14 19.20 4.51
CA TRP A 167 -11.96 19.69 3.79
C TRP A 167 -10.66 19.01 4.23
N GLN A 168 -10.45 18.82 5.53
CA GLN A 168 -9.24 18.15 6.02
C GLN A 168 -9.17 16.68 5.61
N VAL A 169 -10.30 15.98 5.66
CA VAL A 169 -10.45 14.61 5.14
C VAL A 169 -10.10 14.59 3.64
N THR A 170 -10.63 15.53 2.87
CA THR A 170 -10.35 15.69 1.43
C THR A 170 -8.85 15.87 1.17
N PHE A 171 -8.15 16.71 1.95
CA PHE A 171 -6.70 16.89 1.81
C PHE A 171 -5.90 15.62 2.11
N CYS A 172 -6.29 14.85 3.12
CA CYS A 172 -5.61 13.58 3.44
C CYS A 172 -5.73 12.58 2.27
N PHE A 173 -6.91 12.46 1.67
CA PHE A 173 -7.12 11.62 0.49
C PHE A 173 -6.36 12.13 -0.74
N LEU A 174 -6.34 13.44 -0.99
CA LEU A 174 -5.55 14.02 -2.08
C LEU A 174 -4.05 13.74 -1.94
N ILE A 175 -3.50 13.86 -0.73
CA ILE A 175 -2.10 13.52 -0.46
C ILE A 175 -1.88 12.02 -0.73
N SER A 176 -2.76 11.16 -0.21
CA SER A 176 -2.69 9.71 -0.47
C SER A 176 -2.69 9.38 -1.96
N TYR A 177 -3.60 9.98 -2.74
CA TYR A 177 -3.63 9.79 -4.20
C TYR A 177 -2.37 10.31 -4.90
N ALA A 178 -1.81 11.45 -4.47
CA ALA A 178 -0.56 11.94 -5.01
C ALA A 178 0.59 10.95 -4.79
N PHE A 179 0.70 10.35 -3.60
CA PHE A 179 1.69 9.30 -3.32
C PHE A 179 1.42 8.02 -4.15
N LYS A 180 0.17 7.58 -4.26
CA LYS A 180 -0.20 6.44 -5.11
C LYS A 180 0.14 6.69 -6.60
N LEU A 181 -0.05 7.91 -7.10
CA LEU A 181 0.35 8.30 -8.46
C LEU A 181 1.87 8.38 -8.62
N MET A 182 2.60 8.87 -7.61
CA MET A 182 4.07 8.84 -7.61
C MET A 182 4.63 7.41 -7.64
N ALA A 183 3.90 6.42 -7.12
CA ALA A 183 4.27 5.02 -7.26
C ALA A 183 4.41 4.60 -8.75
N LEU A 184 3.61 5.19 -9.63
CA LEU A 184 3.63 4.91 -11.07
C LEU A 184 4.88 5.45 -11.76
N VAL A 185 5.51 6.50 -11.22
CA VAL A 185 6.79 6.99 -11.74
C VAL A 185 7.82 5.89 -11.63
N TRP A 186 7.91 5.21 -10.48
CA TRP A 186 8.87 4.13 -10.26
C TRP A 186 8.71 2.93 -11.19
N LEU A 187 7.59 2.81 -11.90
CA LEU A 187 7.30 1.72 -12.82
C LEU A 187 8.29 1.64 -13.99
N PHE A 188 9.03 2.72 -14.30
CA PHE A 188 10.13 2.67 -15.29
C PHE A 188 11.22 1.67 -14.89
N MET A 189 11.38 1.40 -13.58
CA MET A 189 12.40 0.51 -13.04
C MET A 189 11.97 -0.97 -13.12
N LEU A 190 10.67 -1.25 -13.27
CA LEU A 190 10.16 -2.61 -13.47
C LEU A 190 10.37 -3.01 -14.94
N PRO A 191 11.00 -4.15 -15.29
CA PRO A 191 11.07 -4.58 -16.68
C PRO A 191 9.67 -4.80 -17.29
N PRO A 192 9.44 -4.41 -18.56
CA PRO A 192 8.11 -4.41 -19.16
C PRO A 192 7.54 -5.81 -19.44
N GLN A 193 8.39 -6.82 -19.56
CA GLN A 193 8.02 -8.19 -19.93
C GLN A 193 9.03 -9.21 -19.41
N LYS A 194 8.64 -10.49 -19.42
CA LYS A 194 9.49 -11.64 -19.06
C LYS A 194 10.84 -11.63 -19.78
N GLU A 195 10.86 -11.36 -21.08
CA GLU A 195 12.08 -11.38 -21.89
C GLU A 195 13.10 -10.34 -21.42
N ALA A 196 12.66 -9.12 -21.17
CA ALA A 196 13.50 -8.05 -20.64
C ALA A 196 14.02 -8.38 -19.22
N MET A 197 13.25 -9.13 -18.42
CA MET A 197 13.70 -9.59 -17.11
C MET A 197 14.81 -10.64 -17.24
N GLN A 198 14.69 -11.56 -18.19
CA GLN A 198 15.71 -12.57 -18.46
C GLN A 198 16.99 -11.94 -19.04
N GLU A 199 16.87 -10.91 -19.87
CA GLU A 199 18.02 -10.12 -20.35
C GLU A 199 18.72 -9.41 -19.19
N LEU A 200 17.98 -8.76 -18.29
CA LEU A 200 18.54 -8.12 -17.11
C LEU A 200 19.22 -9.12 -16.17
N LYS A 201 18.73 -10.37 -16.11
CA LYS A 201 19.37 -11.46 -15.35
C LYS A 201 20.71 -11.86 -15.96
N LYS A 202 20.79 -11.94 -17.30
CA LYS A 202 22.00 -12.30 -18.04
C LYS A 202 23.06 -11.19 -18.05
N THR A 203 22.64 -9.93 -18.13
CA THR A 203 23.52 -8.76 -18.28
C THR A 203 23.72 -7.95 -17.00
N GLY A 204 22.96 -8.26 -15.95
CA GLY A 204 22.91 -7.46 -14.73
C GLY A 204 24.22 -7.42 -13.94
N GLY A 205 24.67 -6.21 -13.63
CA GLY A 205 25.85 -5.98 -12.80
C GLY A 205 25.67 -6.43 -11.35
N ARG A 206 26.71 -7.08 -10.79
CA ARG A 206 26.78 -7.47 -9.37
C ARG A 206 27.37 -6.32 -8.56
N SER A 207 26.56 -5.69 -7.70
CA SER A 207 27.04 -4.66 -6.75
C SER A 207 26.85 -5.13 -5.31
N LYS A 208 27.96 -5.38 -4.60
CA LYS A 208 27.95 -5.74 -3.18
C LYS A 208 27.47 -4.58 -2.31
N VAL A 209 27.83 -3.35 -2.67
CA VAL A 209 27.44 -2.13 -1.95
C VAL A 209 25.93 -1.91 -2.01
N ALA A 210 25.32 -2.05 -3.20
CA ALA A 210 23.88 -1.86 -3.36
C ALA A 210 23.07 -2.95 -2.62
N GLY A 211 23.56 -4.19 -2.60
CA GLY A 211 22.98 -5.26 -1.79
C GLY A 211 23.05 -4.98 -0.29
N GLY A 212 24.21 -4.54 0.21
CA GLY A 212 24.38 -4.17 1.62
C GLY A 212 23.50 -3.00 2.05
N LEU A 213 23.41 -1.96 1.23
CA LEU A 213 22.53 -0.82 1.47
C LEU A 213 21.06 -1.24 1.54
N LEU A 214 20.63 -2.12 0.63
CA LEU A 214 19.26 -2.62 0.62
C LEU A 214 18.91 -3.38 1.91
N ILE A 215 19.81 -4.25 2.36
CA ILE A 215 19.62 -4.99 3.63
C ILE A 215 19.57 -4.01 4.81
N ALA A 216 20.46 -3.02 4.85
CA ALA A 216 20.47 -2.02 5.91
C ALA A 216 19.16 -1.22 5.96
N VAL A 217 18.69 -0.72 4.81
CA VAL A 217 17.41 0.00 4.71
C VAL A 217 16.25 -0.89 5.17
N PHE A 218 16.26 -2.17 4.76
CA PHE A 218 15.22 -3.13 5.16
C PHE A 218 15.21 -3.38 6.68
N VAL A 219 16.38 -3.61 7.29
CA VAL A 219 16.48 -3.83 8.74
C VAL A 219 16.05 -2.59 9.53
N VAL A 220 16.45 -1.39 9.08
CA VAL A 220 16.03 -0.13 9.71
C VAL A 220 14.51 0.07 9.57
N ALA A 221 13.95 -0.16 8.37
CA ALA A 221 12.51 -0.06 8.16
C ALA A 221 11.72 -1.06 9.01
N LEU A 222 12.24 -2.29 9.20
CA LEU A 222 11.65 -3.33 10.03
C LEU A 222 11.65 -2.91 11.49
N ALA A 223 12.81 -2.54 12.02
CA ALA A 223 12.95 -2.10 13.40
C ALA A 223 12.05 -0.89 13.68
N PHE A 224 12.08 0.11 12.79
CA PHE A 224 11.23 1.29 12.88
C PHE A 224 9.74 0.94 12.91
N SER A 225 9.28 0.16 11.93
CA SER A 225 7.89 -0.28 11.83
C SER A 225 7.44 -1.04 13.08
N VAL A 226 8.25 -1.97 13.58
CA VAL A 226 7.94 -2.73 14.80
C VAL A 226 7.84 -1.81 16.00
N THR A 227 8.82 -0.93 16.21
CA THR A 227 8.83 0.02 17.33
C THR A 227 7.60 0.94 17.30
N THR A 228 7.25 1.50 16.14
CA THR A 228 6.09 2.41 16.03
C THR A 228 4.75 1.69 16.23
N ASN A 229 4.64 0.44 15.75
CA ASN A 229 3.45 -0.37 16.03
C ASN A 229 3.31 -0.66 17.53
N PHE A 230 4.39 -1.01 18.23
CA PHE A 230 4.36 -1.14 19.71
C PHE A 230 4.00 0.17 20.40
N MET A 231 4.57 1.29 19.96
CA MET A 231 4.25 2.62 20.52
C MET A 231 2.77 2.99 20.39
N SER A 232 2.11 2.55 19.32
CA SER A 232 0.67 2.81 19.11
C SER A 232 -0.23 2.06 20.11
N ILE A 233 0.24 0.96 20.68
CA ILE A 233 -0.51 0.11 21.62
C ILE A 233 -0.39 0.67 23.05
N TYR A 234 0.79 1.13 23.45
CA TYR A 234 1.01 1.58 24.82
C TYR A 234 0.33 2.94 25.11
N PRO A 235 -0.46 3.06 26.19
CA PRO A 235 -1.17 4.29 26.54
C PRO A 235 -0.27 5.52 26.70
N SER A 236 0.99 5.32 27.12
CA SER A 236 1.96 6.39 27.35
C SER A 236 2.61 6.91 26.06
N THR A 237 2.61 6.12 24.99
CA THR A 237 3.32 6.46 23.73
C THR A 237 2.40 6.66 22.54
N LYS A 238 1.12 6.25 22.64
CA LYS A 238 0.11 6.37 21.56
C LYS A 238 -0.12 7.81 21.08
N CYS A 239 0.23 8.80 21.89
CA CYS A 239 0.01 10.22 21.57
C CYS A 239 1.13 10.84 20.77
N TYR A 240 2.28 10.16 20.64
CA TYR A 240 3.34 10.66 19.78
C TYR A 240 2.88 10.66 18.32
N ARG A 241 3.21 11.73 17.59
CA ARG A 241 2.89 11.84 16.15
C ARG A 241 3.48 10.71 15.33
N ILE A 242 4.65 10.20 15.74
CA ILE A 242 5.30 9.05 15.09
C ILE A 242 4.51 7.75 15.24
N ALA A 243 3.63 7.67 16.26
CA ALA A 243 2.69 6.57 16.47
C ALA A 243 1.31 6.86 15.84
N GLY A 244 1.14 7.99 15.14
CA GLY A 244 -0.13 8.44 14.57
C GLY A 244 -1.03 9.23 15.52
N GLY A 245 -0.55 9.61 16.71
CA GLY A 245 -1.30 10.42 17.67
C GLY A 245 -1.21 11.93 17.40
N LYS A 246 -2.10 12.74 18.00
CA LYS A 246 -2.16 14.21 17.78
C LYS A 246 -1.01 15.02 18.43
N GLY A 247 -0.04 14.36 19.05
CA GLY A 247 0.99 14.98 19.90
C GLY A 247 0.52 15.13 21.36
N THR A 248 1.45 15.46 22.25
CA THR A 248 1.14 15.78 23.65
C THR A 248 0.80 17.27 23.78
N VAL A 249 -0.25 17.58 24.54
CA VAL A 249 -0.58 18.96 24.92
C VAL A 249 -0.28 19.06 26.42
N ASN A 250 0.64 19.93 26.82
CA ASN A 250 1.12 20.07 28.20
C ASN A 250 1.63 18.76 28.83
N GLY A 251 2.39 17.96 28.06
CA GLY A 251 2.95 16.68 28.52
C GLY A 251 1.92 15.56 28.70
N SER A 252 0.64 15.83 28.44
CA SER A 252 -0.46 14.89 28.61
C SER A 252 -1.01 14.46 27.25
N CYS A 253 -1.37 13.18 27.17
CA CYS A 253 -2.13 12.61 26.07
C CYS A 253 -3.55 13.21 26.03
N PRO A 254 -3.96 13.96 24.98
CA PRO A 254 -5.35 14.34 24.82
C PRO A 254 -6.21 13.06 24.68
N LYS A 255 -7.34 13.02 25.40
CA LYS A 255 -8.29 11.90 25.38
C LYS A 255 -9.02 11.82 24.05
#